data_AF-A0AAX2JAP0-F1
#
_entry.id   AF-A0AAX2JAP0-F1
#
_cell.length_a   1.000
_cell.length_b   1.000
_cell.length_c   1.000
_cell.angle_alpha   90.00
_cell.angle_beta   90.00
_cell.angle_gamma   90.00
#
_symmetry.space_group_name_H-M   'P 1'
#
loop_
_entity.id
_entity.type
_entity.pdbx_description
1 polymer ?
#
loop_
_entity_poly.entity_id
_entity_poly.type
_entity_poly.pdbx_seq_one_letter_code
_entity_poly.pdbx_strand_id
1 'polypeptide(L)'
;MIKLSKPLTIGSGENKKELLEIEIKKEDFTAKTLIEAEREFLLTGGVFSKGDMEGSRSYLGYVASKIIGCRFEEIENLAGMDYLRITNLIKGFFDGLELENLTQILLGK
;
A
#
# COMPACT_ATOMS: atom_id res chain seq x y z
N MET A 1 8.73 -4.26 -9.56
CA MET A 1 8.35 -5.68 -9.40
C MET A 1 9.03 -6.24 -8.17
N ILE A 2 8.27 -6.80 -7.23
CA ILE A 2 8.73 -7.35 -5.96
C ILE A 2 8.49 -8.86 -6.00
N LYS A 3 9.57 -9.66 -5.92
CA LYS A 3 9.48 -11.11 -5.80
C LYS A 3 9.21 -11.51 -4.34
N LEU A 4 8.17 -12.29 -4.13
CA LEU A 4 7.77 -12.75 -2.81
C LEU A 4 8.60 -13.94 -2.36
N SER A 5 8.84 -14.03 -1.05
CA SER A 5 9.54 -15.16 -0.42
C SER A 5 8.67 -16.42 -0.37
N LYS A 6 7.35 -16.23 -0.34
CA LYS A 6 6.31 -17.28 -0.42
C LYS A 6 5.14 -16.76 -1.26
N PRO A 7 4.36 -17.64 -1.91
CA PRO A 7 3.20 -17.20 -2.65
C PRO A 7 2.17 -16.49 -1.74
N LEU A 8 1.61 -15.39 -2.22
CA LEU A 8 0.44 -14.75 -1.61
C LEU A 8 -0.82 -15.36 -2.22
N THR A 9 -1.65 -16.00 -1.40
CA THR A 9 -2.97 -16.50 -1.82
C THR A 9 -4.02 -15.41 -1.68
N ILE A 10 -4.71 -15.09 -2.77
CA ILE A 10 -5.80 -14.09 -2.78
C ILE A 10 -7.06 -14.68 -3.39
N GLY A 11 -8.23 -14.18 -2.96
CA GLY A 11 -9.53 -14.68 -3.39
C GLY A 11 -10.15 -15.71 -2.44
N SER A 12 -11.33 -16.19 -2.81
CA SER A 12 -12.14 -17.09 -1.97
C SER A 12 -12.68 -18.28 -2.77
N GLY A 13 -12.83 -19.42 -2.09
CA GLY A 13 -13.36 -20.65 -2.68
C GLY A 13 -12.57 -21.12 -3.91
N GLU A 14 -13.28 -21.33 -5.01
CA GLU A 14 -12.72 -21.78 -6.30
C GLU A 14 -11.93 -20.68 -7.03
N ASN A 15 -12.05 -19.42 -6.62
CA ASN A 15 -11.36 -18.27 -7.25
C ASN A 15 -10.05 -17.90 -6.55
N LYS A 16 -9.43 -18.84 -5.81
CA LYS A 16 -8.12 -18.62 -5.21
C LYS A 16 -7.04 -18.58 -6.29
N LYS A 17 -6.21 -17.54 -6.27
CA LYS A 17 -5.00 -17.45 -7.07
C LYS A 17 -3.80 -17.23 -6.17
N GLU A 18 -2.66 -17.76 -6.60
CA GLU A 18 -1.37 -17.55 -5.94
C GLU A 18 -0.56 -16.54 -6.74
N LEU A 19 -0.04 -15.53 -6.05
CA LEU A 19 0.89 -14.56 -6.61
C LEU A 19 2.29 -14.87 -6.09
N LEU A 20 3.25 -15.06 -6.98
CA LEU A 20 4.67 -15.20 -6.64
C LEU A 20 5.41 -13.86 -6.68
N GLU A 21 4.86 -12.90 -7.41
CA GLU A 21 5.45 -11.59 -7.67
C GLU A 21 4.35 -10.54 -7.66
N ILE A 22 4.69 -9.34 -7.18
CA ILE A 22 3.78 -8.20 -7.11
C ILE A 22 4.39 -7.04 -7.88
N GLU A 23 3.62 -6.46 -8.79
CA GLU A 23 3.97 -5.22 -9.47
C GLU A 23 3.08 -4.10 -8.94
N ILE A 24 3.69 -2.99 -8.51
CA ILE A 24 3.01 -1.78 -8.05
C ILE A 24 3.69 -0.62 -8.78
N LYS A 25 2.90 0.19 -9.49
CA LYS A 25 3.37 1.34 -10.26
C LYS A 25 2.77 2.64 -9.71
N LYS A 26 3.37 3.78 -10.09
CA LYS A 26 2.88 5.10 -9.65
C LYS A 26 1.46 5.36 -10.17
N GLU A 27 1.10 4.79 -11.32
CA GLU A 27 -0.21 4.96 -11.96
C GLU A 27 -1.33 4.23 -11.22
N ASP A 28 -1.01 3.20 -10.43
CA ASP A 28 -1.99 2.47 -9.60
C ASP A 28 -2.43 3.27 -8.37
N PHE A 29 -1.66 4.32 -8.04
CA PHE A 29 -1.89 5.26 -6.95
C PHE A 29 -2.97 6.30 -7.31
N THR A 30 -4.18 5.81 -7.58
CA THR A 30 -5.32 6.65 -7.95
C THR A 30 -6.04 7.22 -6.73
N ALA A 31 -6.78 8.32 -6.91
CA ALA A 31 -7.65 8.87 -5.86
C ALA A 31 -8.63 7.82 -5.31
N LYS A 32 -9.16 6.94 -6.17
CA LYS A 32 -10.06 5.86 -5.77
C LYS A 32 -9.35 4.89 -4.82
N THR A 33 -8.14 4.44 -5.18
CA THR A 33 -7.30 3.56 -4.35
C THR A 33 -7.12 4.14 -2.94
N LEU A 34 -6.77 5.42 -2.85
CA LEU A 34 -6.51 6.10 -1.58
C LEU A 34 -7.78 6.25 -0.73
N ILE A 35 -8.88 6.71 -1.34
CA ILE A 35 -10.17 6.91 -0.64
C ILE A 35 -10.73 5.57 -0.13
N GLU A 36 -10.64 4.50 -0.93
CA GLU A 36 -11.12 3.18 -0.52
C GLU A 36 -10.26 2.58 0.58
N ALA A 37 -8.93 2.73 0.50
CA ALA A 37 -8.01 2.28 1.55
C ALA A 37 -8.24 3.03 2.86
N GLU A 38 -8.35 4.36 2.82
CA GLU A 38 -8.61 5.20 4.00
C GLU A 38 -9.94 4.85 4.65
N ARG A 39 -11.01 4.74 3.84
CA ARG A 39 -12.33 4.37 4.35
C ARG A 39 -12.30 3.03 5.07
N GLU A 40 -11.69 2.03 4.46
CA GLU A 40 -11.63 0.69 5.07
C GLU A 40 -10.79 0.69 6.35
N PHE A 41 -9.61 1.31 6.31
CA PHE A 41 -8.72 1.45 7.48
C PHE A 41 -9.41 2.14 8.66
N LEU A 42 -10.17 3.21 8.41
CA LEU A 42 -10.89 3.92 9.47
C LEU A 42 -12.09 3.13 10.01
N LEU A 43 -12.85 2.47 9.12
CA LEU A 43 -14.00 1.66 9.53
C LEU A 43 -13.60 0.43 10.35
N THR A 44 -12.40 -0.11 10.14
CA THR A 44 -11.87 -1.24 10.91
C THR A 44 -11.17 -0.82 12.20
N GLY A 45 -11.20 0.47 12.56
CA GLY A 45 -10.62 0.99 13.80
C GLY A 45 -9.10 1.21 13.73
N GLY A 46 -8.59 1.52 12.54
CA GLY A 46 -7.17 1.79 12.29
C GLY A 46 -6.54 2.78 13.26
N VAL A 47 -5.36 2.43 13.77
CA VAL A 47 -4.60 3.22 14.74
C VAL A 47 -3.44 3.92 14.05
N PHE A 48 -3.30 5.23 14.31
CA PHE A 48 -2.24 6.07 13.75
C PHE A 48 -2.05 7.31 14.64
N SER A 49 -0.88 7.93 14.53
CA SER A 49 -0.58 9.19 15.22
C SER A 49 -1.41 10.32 14.62
N LYS A 50 -1.78 11.30 15.46
CA LYS A 50 -2.57 12.46 15.00
C LYS A 50 -1.83 13.18 13.85
N GLY A 51 -2.46 13.24 12.68
CA GLY A 51 -1.91 13.90 11.50
C GLY A 51 -0.88 13.06 10.71
N ASP A 52 -0.67 11.79 11.08
CA ASP A 52 0.33 10.92 10.43
C ASP A 52 -0.27 9.54 10.12
N MET A 53 -1.35 9.52 9.33
CA MET A 53 -1.94 8.28 8.83
C MET A 53 -1.02 7.60 7.82
N GLU A 54 -0.37 8.38 6.96
CA GLU A 54 0.54 7.90 5.91
C GLU A 54 1.80 7.24 6.46
N GLY A 55 2.20 7.54 7.71
CA GLY A 55 3.24 6.82 8.45
C GLY A 55 2.79 5.46 9.01
N SER A 56 1.49 5.18 9.07
CA SER A 56 0.97 3.92 9.60
C SER A 56 1.20 2.77 8.62
N ARG A 57 1.97 1.77 9.06
CA ARG A 57 2.21 0.54 8.26
C ARG A 57 0.91 -0.15 7.89
N SER A 58 -0.07 -0.17 8.77
CA SER A 58 -1.37 -0.78 8.50
C SER A 58 -2.11 -0.04 7.39
N TYR A 59 -2.15 1.30 7.43
CA TYR A 59 -2.74 2.10 6.35
C TYR A 59 -2.03 1.86 5.01
N LEU A 60 -0.70 1.85 5.00
CA LEU A 60 0.09 1.52 3.80
C LEU A 60 -0.23 0.11 3.27
N GLY A 61 -0.53 -0.84 4.16
CA GLY A 61 -1.01 -2.18 3.80
C GLY A 61 -2.41 -2.18 3.18
N TYR A 62 -3.32 -1.32 3.65
CA TYR A 62 -4.62 -1.11 3.00
C TYR A 62 -4.47 -0.51 1.60
N VAL A 63 -3.59 0.47 1.42
CA VAL A 63 -3.31 1.02 0.07
C VAL A 63 -2.76 -0.09 -0.85
N ALA A 64 -1.81 -0.89 -0.35
CA ALA A 64 -1.29 -2.02 -1.10
C ALA A 64 -2.37 -3.03 -1.50
N SER A 65 -3.30 -3.36 -0.58
CA SER A 65 -4.37 -4.32 -0.85
C SER A 65 -5.28 -3.84 -1.98
N LYS A 66 -5.59 -2.53 -2.04
CA LYS A 66 -6.37 -1.93 -3.13
C LYS A 66 -5.65 -2.00 -4.48
N ILE A 67 -4.35 -1.74 -4.50
CA ILE A 67 -3.56 -1.82 -5.74
C ILE A 67 -3.45 -3.26 -6.24
N ILE A 68 -3.17 -4.20 -5.34
CA ILE A 68 -3.00 -5.63 -5.68
C ILE A 68 -4.35 -6.28 -6.04
N GLY A 69 -5.46 -5.67 -5.60
CA GLY A 69 -6.81 -6.19 -5.81
C GLY A 69 -7.10 -7.39 -4.89
N CYS A 70 -6.69 -7.28 -3.64
CA CYS A 70 -6.90 -8.29 -2.61
C CYS A 70 -7.49 -7.70 -1.33
N ARG A 71 -7.88 -8.56 -0.40
CA ARG A 71 -8.36 -8.15 0.92
C ARG A 71 -7.19 -7.86 1.85
N PHE A 72 -7.41 -7.01 2.85
CA PHE A 72 -6.34 -6.67 3.80
C PHE A 72 -5.87 -7.90 4.59
N GLU A 73 -6.78 -8.79 4.98
CA GLU A 73 -6.43 -10.03 5.70
C GLU A 73 -5.56 -10.97 4.85
N GLU A 74 -5.62 -10.84 3.53
CA GLU A 74 -4.75 -11.59 2.62
C GLU A 74 -3.34 -10.99 2.65
N ILE A 75 -3.22 -9.66 2.67
CA ILE A 75 -1.94 -8.95 2.84
C ILE A 75 -1.27 -9.31 4.17
N GLU A 76 -2.03 -9.51 5.26
CA GLU A 76 -1.49 -9.90 6.57
C GLU A 76 -0.78 -11.27 6.55
N ASN A 77 -1.07 -12.13 5.56
CA ASN A 77 -0.42 -13.44 5.41
C ASN A 77 0.96 -13.37 4.74
N LEU A 78 1.39 -12.20 4.29
CA LEU A 78 2.73 -12.03 3.73
C LEU A 78 3.82 -12.29 4.77
N ALA A 79 4.97 -12.77 4.31
CA ALA A 79 6.15 -12.76 5.16
C ALA A 79 6.47 -11.30 5.56
N GLY A 80 6.88 -11.09 6.81
CA GLY A 80 7.10 -9.74 7.33
C GLY A 80 8.07 -8.90 6.49
N MET A 81 9.12 -9.50 5.93
CA MET A 81 10.05 -8.80 5.02
C MET A 81 9.41 -8.42 3.68
N ASP A 82 8.46 -9.21 3.18
CA ASP A 82 7.72 -8.90 1.95
C ASP A 82 6.76 -7.75 2.20
N TYR A 83 6.05 -7.79 3.33
CA TYR A 83 5.17 -6.72 3.78
C TYR A 83 5.92 -5.40 3.99
N LEU A 84 7.10 -5.43 4.62
CA LEU A 84 7.94 -4.24 4.80
C LEU A 84 8.40 -3.66 3.46
N ARG A 85 8.82 -4.51 2.51
CA ARG A 85 9.24 -4.06 1.17
C ARG A 85 8.08 -3.39 0.41
N ILE A 86 6.89 -3.99 0.46
CA ILE A 86 5.69 -3.44 -0.17
C ILE A 86 5.31 -2.11 0.49
N THR A 87 5.14 -2.07 1.81
CA THR A 87 4.73 -0.83 2.49
C THR A 87 5.78 0.28 2.38
N ASN A 88 7.07 -0.03 2.30
CA ASN A 88 8.11 0.96 1.98
C ASN A 88 7.95 1.54 0.58
N LEU A 89 7.62 0.70 -0.42
CA LEU A 89 7.36 1.17 -1.78
C LEU A 89 6.15 2.12 -1.81
N ILE A 90 5.07 1.75 -1.13
CA ILE A 90 3.87 2.59 -0.97
C ILE A 90 4.24 3.93 -0.32
N LYS A 91 4.98 3.91 0.79
CA LYS A 91 5.43 5.14 1.47
C LYS A 91 6.30 6.02 0.56
N GLY A 92 7.17 5.42 -0.23
CA GLY A 92 7.98 6.14 -1.21
C GLY A 92 7.17 6.93 -2.25
N PHE A 93 5.96 6.48 -2.59
CA PHE A 93 5.07 7.26 -3.46
C PHE A 93 4.50 8.50 -2.77
N PHE A 94 4.22 8.44 -1.47
CA PHE A 94 3.83 9.62 -0.69
C PHE A 94 5.00 10.60 -0.54
N ASP A 95 6.18 10.11 -0.12
CA ASP A 95 7.37 10.95 0.12
C ASP A 95 7.90 11.61 -1.16
N GLY A 96 7.70 10.95 -2.31
CA GLY A 96 7.99 11.55 -3.62
C GLY A 96 7.25 12.86 -3.85
N LEU A 97 6.04 13.02 -3.31
CA LEU A 97 5.28 14.29 -3.38
C LEU A 97 5.93 15.38 -2.53
N GLU A 98 6.45 15.04 -1.34
CA GLU A 98 7.16 16.00 -0.48
C GLU A 98 8.44 16.52 -1.15
N LEU A 99 9.19 15.62 -1.79
CA LEU A 99 10.40 15.99 -2.54
C LEU A 99 10.06 16.84 -3.77
N GLU A 100 9.02 16.48 -4.52
CA GLU A 100 8.53 17.27 -5.66
C GLU A 100 8.12 18.69 -5.20
N ASN A 101 7.37 18.80 -4.10
CA ASN A 101 6.95 20.07 -3.51
C ASN A 101 8.13 20.91 -3.03
N LEU A 102 9.10 20.31 -2.32
CA LEU A 102 10.31 21.01 -1.88
C LEU A 102 11.12 21.52 -3.08
N THR A 103 11.24 20.70 -4.13
CA THR A 103 11.94 21.08 -5.36
C THR A 103 11.25 22.25 -6.05
N GLN A 104 9.91 22.28 -6.11
CA GLN A 104 9.17 23.41 -6.67
C GLN A 104 9.42 24.71 -5.88
N ILE A 105 9.36 24.64 -4.54
CA ILE A 105 9.64 25.78 -3.65
C ILE A 105 11.06 26.31 -3.87
N LEU A 106 12.07 25.43 -3.92
CA LEU A 106 13.48 25.80 -4.11
C LEU A 106 13.75 26.38 -5.51
N LEU A 107 13.01 25.93 -6.53
CA LEU A 107 13.11 26.43 -7.89
C LEU A 107 12.28 27.71 -8.12
N GLY A 108 11.56 28.21 -7.11
CA GLY A 108 10.75 29.43 -7.19
C GLY A 108 9.60 29.32 -8.20
N LYS A 109 9.07 28.12 -8.40
CA LYS A 109 7.90 27.87 -9.26
C LYS A 109 6.64 27.64 -8.43
#